data_AF-G8TEQ2-F1
#
_entry.id   AF-G8TEQ2-F1
#
_cell.length_a   1.000
_cell.length_b   1.000
_cell.length_c   1.000
_cell.angle_alpha   90.00
_cell.angle_beta   90.00
_cell.angle_gamma   90.00
#
_symmetry.space_group_name_H-M   'P 1'
#
loop_
_entity.id
_entity.type
_entity.pdbx_description
1 polymer ?
#
loop_
_entity_poly.entity_id
_entity_poly.type
_entity_poly.pdbx_seq_one_letter_code
_entity_poly.pdbx_strand_id
1 'polypeptide(L)'
;MIRSLMTFLLAVSSLFCSAQMNKTDTTLRMLTYGMLELQSELVEHVVSPKYGFINYRVADCSVTKELKDSVARENKKVSNILEKRFGSDWEKKYNDEVAAILHLQAKAKALVKKEPYIADKMKLWNIDEYDGLLFLVVITDMPNVFDVFVSVYGKQPGEDEKVIKYELTVDVETNTVTQKNDTHKVTKPD
;
A
#
# COMPACT_ATOMS: atom_id res chain seq x y z
N MET A 1 12.81 73.12 0.25
CA MET A 1 13.32 72.06 -0.64
C MET A 1 12.76 70.73 -0.12
N ILE A 2 12.47 69.75 -0.98
CA ILE A 2 11.73 68.49 -0.73
C ILE A 2 10.26 68.58 -1.19
N ARG A 3 10.05 68.25 -2.47
CA ARG A 3 8.77 67.87 -3.10
C ARG A 3 9.00 66.51 -3.76
N SER A 4 8.06 65.59 -3.54
CA SER A 4 7.69 64.41 -4.34
C SER A 4 8.78 63.39 -4.74
N LEU A 5 8.47 62.08 -4.68
CA LEU A 5 7.95 61.35 -5.85
C LEU A 5 7.85 59.83 -5.62
N MET A 6 6.65 59.30 -5.91
CA MET A 6 6.30 57.98 -6.48
C MET A 6 6.73 56.68 -5.79
N THR A 7 5.77 56.14 -5.03
CA THR A 7 4.99 54.95 -5.41
C THR A 7 5.65 53.93 -6.34
N PHE A 8 6.05 52.78 -5.80
CA PHE A 8 6.09 51.51 -6.54
C PHE A 8 5.56 50.38 -5.66
N LEU A 9 4.24 50.28 -5.59
CA LEU A 9 3.50 49.19 -4.97
C LEU A 9 3.41 48.06 -6.01
N LEU A 10 4.44 47.21 -6.10
CA LEU A 10 4.43 46.03 -6.97
C LEU A 10 3.61 44.94 -6.29
N ALA A 11 2.40 44.75 -6.81
CA ALA A 11 1.47 43.71 -6.43
C ALA A 11 2.05 42.32 -6.69
N VAL A 12 2.68 41.72 -5.67
CA VAL A 12 2.95 40.27 -5.61
C VAL A 12 1.69 39.58 -5.09
N SER A 13 0.66 39.55 -5.94
CA SER A 13 -0.63 38.93 -5.68
C SER A 13 -0.99 37.99 -6.82
N SER A 14 -0.09 37.05 -7.10
CA SER A 14 -0.36 35.93 -8.00
C SER A 14 0.35 34.72 -7.45
N LEU A 15 -0.36 33.59 -7.43
CA LEU A 15 0.05 32.25 -6.96
C LEU A 15 -0.38 31.85 -5.55
N PHE A 16 -1.55 32.29 -5.09
CA PHE A 16 -2.43 31.32 -4.41
C PHE A 16 -3.16 30.54 -5.50
N CYS A 17 -2.41 29.69 -6.21
CA CYS A 17 -3.00 28.55 -6.87
C CYS A 17 -3.48 27.66 -5.72
N SER A 18 -4.70 27.90 -5.25
CA SER A 18 -5.40 26.96 -4.39
C SER A 18 -5.32 25.64 -5.14
N ALA A 19 -4.48 24.73 -4.65
CA ALA A 19 -4.50 23.34 -5.07
C ALA A 19 -5.90 22.84 -4.70
N GLN A 20 -6.85 23.01 -5.62
CA GLN A 20 -8.05 22.21 -5.64
C GLN A 20 -7.52 20.79 -5.77
N MET A 21 -7.45 20.08 -4.63
CA MET A 21 -7.37 18.64 -4.63
C MET A 21 -8.59 18.19 -5.42
N ASN A 22 -8.39 18.01 -6.73
CA ASN A 22 -9.39 17.48 -7.62
C ASN A 22 -9.76 16.13 -7.03
N LYS A 23 -10.95 16.05 -6.44
CA LYS A 23 -11.54 14.80 -5.96
C LYS A 23 -11.34 13.79 -7.09
N THR A 24 -10.47 12.81 -6.86
CA THR A 24 -10.03 11.97 -7.96
C THR A 24 -11.22 11.15 -8.44
N ASP A 25 -11.55 11.30 -9.72
CA ASP A 25 -12.68 10.64 -10.34
C ASP A 25 -12.42 9.14 -10.39
N THR A 26 -12.95 8.37 -9.43
CA THR A 26 -12.83 6.91 -9.36
C THR A 26 -14.03 6.18 -9.98
N THR A 27 -14.78 6.85 -10.86
CA THR A 27 -15.93 6.22 -11.53
C THR A 27 -15.53 5.12 -12.50
N LEU A 28 -14.30 5.18 -13.04
CA LEU A 28 -13.76 4.14 -13.91
C LEU A 28 -13.40 2.89 -13.10
N ARG A 29 -13.70 1.72 -13.67
CA ARG A 29 -13.41 0.42 -13.05
C ARG A 29 -12.53 -0.41 -13.97
N MET A 30 -11.37 -0.83 -13.46
CA MET A 30 -10.59 -1.90 -14.07
C MET A 30 -11.09 -3.25 -13.61
N LEU A 31 -11.58 -4.06 -14.54
CA LEU A 31 -12.06 -5.40 -14.21
C LEU A 31 -10.86 -6.34 -14.11
N THR A 32 -10.75 -7.02 -12.97
CA THR A 32 -9.69 -8.00 -12.72
C THR A 32 -10.29 -9.34 -12.32
N TYR A 33 -9.47 -10.39 -12.39
CA TYR A 33 -9.80 -11.73 -11.92
C TYR A 33 -8.55 -12.41 -11.36
N GLY A 34 -8.75 -13.44 -10.55
CA GLY A 34 -7.68 -14.23 -9.97
C GLY A 34 -7.77 -14.35 -8.46
N MET A 35 -6.76 -15.02 -7.89
CA MET A 35 -6.67 -15.19 -6.45
C MET A 35 -6.31 -13.87 -5.78
N LEU A 36 -6.89 -13.63 -4.61
CA LEU A 36 -6.61 -12.45 -3.83
C LEU A 36 -5.21 -12.49 -3.23
N GLU A 37 -4.29 -11.70 -3.77
CA GLU A 37 -3.05 -11.37 -3.09
C GLU A 37 -3.25 -10.07 -2.29
N LEU A 38 -3.60 -10.23 -0.99
CA LEU A 38 -3.99 -9.12 -0.11
C LEU A 38 -3.03 -7.93 -0.16
N GLN A 39 -1.72 -8.19 -0.24
CA GLN A 39 -0.71 -7.13 -0.26
C GLN A 39 -0.72 -6.34 -1.57
N SER A 40 -0.85 -7.04 -2.71
CA SER A 40 -1.00 -6.38 -4.01
C SER A 40 -2.29 -5.55 -4.07
N GLU A 41 -3.41 -6.10 -3.59
CA GLU A 41 -4.70 -5.38 -3.60
C GLU A 41 -4.66 -4.09 -2.77
N LEU A 42 -4.01 -4.12 -1.60
CA LEU A 42 -3.84 -2.91 -0.77
C LEU A 42 -2.98 -1.85 -1.46
N VAL A 43 -1.91 -2.24 -2.14
CA VAL A 43 -1.07 -1.32 -2.91
C VAL A 43 -1.87 -0.74 -4.08
N GLU A 44 -2.56 -1.57 -4.85
CA GLU A 44 -3.41 -1.14 -5.95
C GLU A 44 -4.53 -0.19 -5.49
N HIS A 45 -5.11 -0.40 -4.31
CA HIS A 45 -6.13 0.48 -3.74
C HIS A 45 -5.58 1.88 -3.39
N VAL A 46 -4.27 2.01 -3.16
CA VAL A 46 -3.61 3.31 -2.93
C VAL A 46 -3.15 3.95 -4.25
N VAL A 47 -2.71 3.16 -5.22
CA VAL A 47 -2.18 3.68 -6.49
C VAL A 47 -3.29 3.98 -7.50
N SER A 48 -4.25 3.09 -7.70
CA SER A 48 -5.30 3.22 -8.73
C SER A 48 -6.12 4.51 -8.63
N PRO A 49 -6.49 5.02 -7.43
CA PRO A 49 -7.20 6.30 -7.35
C PRO A 49 -6.41 7.44 -7.94
N LYS A 50 -5.06 7.46 -7.87
CA LYS A 50 -4.23 8.52 -8.47
C LYS A 50 -4.38 8.59 -10.00
N TYR A 51 -4.72 7.47 -10.61
CA TYR A 51 -4.98 7.33 -12.05
C TYR A 51 -6.48 7.42 -12.37
N GLY A 52 -7.33 7.75 -11.40
CA GLY A 52 -8.76 7.96 -11.62
C GLY A 52 -9.52 6.69 -11.99
N PHE A 53 -9.16 5.56 -11.39
CA PHE A 53 -9.93 4.32 -11.48
C PHE A 53 -9.81 3.51 -10.18
N ILE A 54 -10.61 2.43 -10.08
CA ILE A 54 -10.46 1.39 -9.06
C ILE A 54 -10.39 0.02 -9.72
N ASN A 55 -9.66 -0.93 -9.12
CA ASN A 55 -9.75 -2.33 -9.51
C ASN A 55 -11.03 -2.96 -8.95
N TYR A 56 -11.70 -3.77 -9.77
CA TYR A 56 -12.94 -4.45 -9.43
C TYR A 56 -12.85 -5.92 -9.85
N ARG A 57 -12.80 -6.81 -8.86
CA ARG A 57 -12.69 -8.25 -9.09
C ARG A 57 -14.03 -8.82 -9.54
N VAL A 58 -14.07 -9.45 -10.72
CA VAL A 58 -15.29 -10.03 -11.30
C VAL A 58 -15.35 -11.56 -11.19
N ALA A 59 -14.21 -12.21 -10.93
CA ALA A 59 -14.11 -13.65 -10.73
C ALA A 59 -12.81 -14.01 -10.00
N ASP A 60 -12.77 -15.21 -9.43
CA ASP A 60 -11.54 -15.78 -8.85
C ASP A 60 -10.73 -16.53 -9.93
N CYS A 61 -10.17 -17.71 -9.63
CA CYS A 61 -9.28 -18.45 -10.52
C CYS A 61 -9.99 -19.15 -11.70
N SER A 62 -11.28 -19.43 -11.59
CA SER A 62 -12.04 -20.16 -12.61
C SER A 62 -12.69 -19.19 -13.61
N VAL A 63 -11.96 -18.88 -14.68
CA VAL A 63 -12.38 -17.90 -15.70
C VAL A 63 -12.62 -18.58 -17.06
N THR A 64 -13.80 -18.37 -17.65
CA THR A 64 -14.10 -18.85 -19.00
C THR A 64 -13.49 -17.93 -20.06
N LYS A 65 -13.40 -18.40 -21.31
CA LYS A 65 -12.92 -17.57 -22.42
C LYS A 65 -13.86 -16.38 -22.66
N GLU A 66 -15.17 -16.61 -22.59
CA GLU A 66 -16.21 -15.59 -22.80
C GLU A 66 -16.08 -14.47 -21.78
N LEU A 67 -15.79 -14.81 -20.52
CA LEU A 67 -15.54 -13.83 -19.46
C LEU A 67 -14.28 -13.02 -19.73
N LYS A 68 -13.17 -13.66 -20.11
CA LYS A 68 -11.91 -12.96 -20.46
C LYS A 68 -12.11 -11.99 -21.62
N ASP A 69 -12.80 -12.43 -22.67
CA ASP A 69 -13.11 -11.59 -23.83
C ASP A 69 -13.99 -10.40 -23.44
N SER A 70 -14.93 -10.60 -22.51
CA SER A 70 -15.77 -9.52 -21.98
C SER A 70 -14.98 -8.51 -21.15
N VAL A 71 -14.15 -9.00 -20.23
CA VAL A 71 -13.26 -8.16 -19.40
C VAL A 71 -12.32 -7.34 -20.28
N ALA A 72 -11.69 -7.96 -21.28
CA ALA A 72 -10.78 -7.25 -22.20
C ALA A 72 -11.49 -6.12 -22.97
N ARG A 73 -12.73 -6.34 -23.43
CA ARG A 73 -13.50 -5.29 -24.13
C ARG A 73 -13.86 -4.12 -23.23
N GLU A 74 -14.32 -4.37 -22.01
CA GLU A 74 -14.66 -3.30 -21.06
C GLU A 74 -13.40 -2.57 -20.61
N ASN A 75 -12.33 -3.30 -20.32
CA ASN A 75 -11.07 -2.71 -19.91
C ASN A 75 -10.47 -1.83 -21.01
N LYS A 76 -10.55 -2.24 -22.28
CA LYS A 76 -10.10 -1.43 -23.42
C LYS A 76 -10.77 -0.04 -23.46
N LYS A 77 -12.05 0.07 -23.10
CA LYS A 77 -12.75 1.37 -23.07
C LYS A 77 -12.15 2.27 -22.00
N VAL A 78 -11.88 1.73 -20.81
CA VAL A 78 -11.27 2.46 -19.71
C VAL A 78 -9.81 2.81 -20.02
N SER A 79 -9.01 1.89 -20.57
CA SER A 79 -7.63 2.15 -21.00
C SER A 79 -7.55 3.29 -22.01
N ASN A 80 -8.48 3.36 -22.98
CA ASN A 80 -8.54 4.48 -23.93
C ASN A 80 -8.82 5.84 -23.23
N ILE A 81 -9.58 5.85 -22.13
CA ILE A 81 -9.83 7.06 -21.33
C ILE A 81 -8.56 7.42 -20.54
N LEU A 82 -7.91 6.43 -19.92
CA LEU A 82 -6.67 6.62 -19.16
C LEU A 82 -5.53 7.11 -20.06
N GLU A 83 -5.39 6.56 -21.26
CA GLU A 83 -4.41 7.02 -22.25
C GLU A 83 -4.60 8.49 -22.63
N LYS A 84 -5.84 8.93 -22.82
CA LYS A 84 -6.15 10.35 -23.07
C LYS A 84 -5.83 11.24 -21.88
N ARG A 85 -5.96 10.73 -20.65
CA ARG A 85 -5.72 11.48 -19.40
C ARG A 85 -4.24 11.55 -19.01
N PHE A 86 -3.50 10.46 -19.19
CA PHE A 86 -2.17 10.26 -18.61
C PHE A 86 -1.07 9.93 -19.63
N GLY A 87 -1.42 9.81 -20.92
CA GLY A 87 -0.51 9.42 -22.00
C GLY A 87 -0.51 7.93 -22.29
N SER A 88 0.06 7.51 -23.42
CA SER A 88 0.10 6.11 -23.87
C SER A 88 0.95 5.20 -22.98
N ASP A 89 1.81 5.78 -22.13
CA ASP A 89 2.66 5.08 -21.17
C ASP A 89 2.05 5.01 -19.75
N TRP A 90 0.77 5.38 -19.58
CA TRP A 90 0.10 5.41 -18.27
C TRP A 90 0.17 4.08 -17.53
N GLU A 91 -0.02 2.97 -18.24
CA GLU A 91 -0.05 1.63 -17.65
C GLU A 91 1.33 1.25 -17.11
N LYS A 92 2.39 1.62 -17.84
CA LYS A 92 3.76 1.41 -17.39
C LYS A 92 4.04 2.22 -16.11
N LYS A 93 3.68 3.51 -16.09
CA LYS A 93 3.87 4.37 -14.91
C LYS A 93 3.11 3.84 -13.68
N TYR A 94 1.86 3.42 -13.89
CA TYR A 94 1.05 2.79 -12.86
C TYR A 94 1.72 1.53 -12.29
N ASN A 95 2.16 0.62 -13.17
CA ASN A 95 2.82 -0.62 -12.76
C ASN A 95 4.17 -0.37 -12.06
N ASP A 96 4.94 0.62 -12.52
CA ASP A 96 6.20 1.02 -11.88
C ASP A 96 5.94 1.55 -10.46
N GLU A 97 4.89 2.36 -10.24
CA GLU A 97 4.48 2.82 -8.90
C GLU A 97 4.05 1.68 -7.98
N VAL A 98 3.22 0.75 -8.48
CA VAL A 98 2.80 -0.45 -7.72
C VAL A 98 4.03 -1.27 -7.32
N ALA A 99 4.93 -1.56 -8.27
CA ALA A 99 6.14 -2.33 -8.04
C ALA A 99 7.08 -1.64 -7.03
N ALA A 100 7.23 -0.31 -7.11
CA ALA A 100 8.04 0.45 -6.16
C ALA A 100 7.51 0.32 -4.73
N ILE A 101 6.19 0.44 -4.52
CA ILE A 101 5.59 0.31 -3.19
C ILE A 101 5.72 -1.13 -2.67
N LEU A 102 5.48 -2.15 -3.51
CA LEU A 102 5.66 -3.55 -3.13
C LEU A 102 7.10 -3.84 -2.69
N HIS A 103 8.09 -3.25 -3.37
CA HIS A 103 9.50 -3.36 -2.97
C HIS A 103 9.77 -2.73 -1.60
N LEU A 104 9.17 -1.57 -1.32
CA LEU A 104 9.28 -0.93 0.00
C LEU A 104 8.58 -1.75 1.10
N GLN A 105 7.41 -2.35 0.82
CA GLN A 105 6.75 -3.26 1.76
C GLN A 105 7.61 -4.50 2.04
N ALA A 106 8.29 -5.05 1.03
CA ALA A 106 9.21 -6.17 1.21
C ALA A 106 10.39 -5.78 2.12
N LYS A 107 10.96 -4.59 1.94
CA LYS A 107 11.98 -4.04 2.85
C LYS A 107 11.45 -3.86 4.27
N ALA A 108 10.26 -3.31 4.44
CA ALA A 108 9.65 -3.13 5.75
C ALA A 108 9.48 -4.46 6.49
N LYS A 109 8.96 -5.50 5.81
CA LYS A 109 8.87 -6.86 6.37
C LYS A 109 10.25 -7.41 6.76
N ALA A 110 11.26 -7.21 5.92
CA ALA A 110 12.61 -7.67 6.19
C ALA A 110 13.26 -6.98 7.40
N LEU A 111 12.94 -5.70 7.66
CA LEU A 111 13.36 -4.99 8.87
C LEU A 111 12.68 -5.59 10.10
N VAL A 112 11.35 -5.75 10.06
CA VAL A 112 10.58 -6.32 11.18
C VAL A 112 11.04 -7.74 11.55
N LYS A 113 11.38 -8.58 10.56
CA LYS A 113 11.92 -9.93 10.82
C LYS A 113 13.23 -9.93 11.62
N LYS A 114 13.99 -8.83 11.59
CA LYS A 114 15.27 -8.71 12.32
C LYS A 114 15.10 -8.19 13.74
N GLU A 115 13.91 -7.73 14.12
CA GLU A 115 13.65 -7.25 15.47
C GLU A 115 13.83 -8.38 16.49
N PRO A 116 14.59 -8.18 17.58
CA PRO A 116 14.92 -9.25 18.53
C PRO A 116 13.69 -10.00 19.06
N TYR A 117 12.62 -9.29 19.43
CA TYR A 117 11.40 -9.90 19.95
C TYR A 117 10.62 -10.71 18.90
N ILE A 118 10.78 -10.43 17.60
CA ILE A 118 10.22 -11.27 16.53
C ILE A 118 11.11 -12.49 16.31
N ALA A 119 12.41 -12.26 16.12
CA ALA A 119 13.39 -13.32 15.84
C ALA A 119 13.47 -14.35 16.97
N ASP A 120 13.45 -13.89 18.23
CA ASP A 120 13.46 -14.76 19.40
C ASP A 120 12.20 -15.62 19.48
N LYS A 121 11.03 -15.08 19.12
CA LYS A 121 9.78 -15.85 19.09
C LYS A 121 9.78 -16.89 17.97
N MET A 122 10.26 -16.53 16.79
CA MET A 122 10.43 -17.48 15.69
C MET A 122 11.32 -18.65 16.11
N LYS A 123 12.46 -18.36 16.75
CA LYS A 123 13.39 -19.37 17.25
C LYS A 123 12.78 -20.21 18.37
N LEU A 124 12.11 -19.58 19.34
CA LEU A 124 11.50 -20.26 20.49
C LEU A 124 10.45 -21.29 20.06
N TRP A 125 9.71 -20.99 19.00
CA TRP A 125 8.61 -21.83 18.51
C TRP A 125 8.99 -22.69 17.31
N ASN A 126 10.27 -22.69 16.91
CA ASN A 126 10.78 -23.40 15.74
C ASN A 126 9.94 -23.12 14.48
N ILE A 127 9.62 -21.84 14.30
CA ILE A 127 8.88 -21.31 13.15
C ILE A 127 9.87 -21.12 12.01
N ASP A 128 9.69 -21.89 10.95
CA ASP A 128 10.37 -21.65 9.70
C ASP A 128 9.79 -20.40 9.02
N GLU A 129 10.56 -19.78 8.13
CA GLU A 129 10.21 -18.48 7.53
C GLU A 129 8.85 -18.44 6.80
N TYR A 130 8.32 -19.62 6.44
CA TYR A 130 7.07 -19.80 5.71
C TYR A 130 5.86 -20.16 6.59
N ASP A 131 6.07 -20.68 7.79
CA ASP A 131 5.03 -21.32 8.60
C ASP A 131 4.93 -20.68 9.99
N GLY A 132 4.29 -19.50 10.06
CA GLY A 132 3.94 -18.91 11.36
C GLY A 132 4.01 -17.39 11.45
N LEU A 133 4.41 -16.69 10.38
CA LEU A 133 4.37 -15.23 10.34
C LEU A 133 3.37 -14.72 9.31
N LEU A 134 2.34 -14.03 9.79
CA LEU A 134 1.43 -13.27 8.95
C LEU A 134 1.75 -11.78 9.07
N PHE A 135 2.09 -11.16 7.94
CA PHE A 135 2.30 -9.72 7.84
C PHE A 135 1.13 -9.06 7.12
N LEU A 136 0.59 -8.01 7.72
CA LEU A 136 -0.24 -7.01 7.06
C LEU A 136 0.53 -5.69 7.07
N VAL A 137 0.82 -5.14 5.88
CA VAL A 137 1.62 -3.91 5.73
C VAL A 137 0.70 -2.84 5.17
N VAL A 138 0.46 -1.81 5.97
CA VAL A 138 -0.46 -0.70 5.67
C VAL A 138 0.38 0.52 5.32
N ILE A 139 0.03 1.15 4.19
CA ILE A 139 0.67 2.37 3.71
C ILE A 139 0.15 3.54 4.56
N THR A 140 1.06 4.39 5.03
CA THR A 140 0.70 5.62 5.77
C THR A 140 0.66 6.83 4.84
N ASP A 141 0.31 8.00 5.38
CA ASP A 141 0.40 9.29 4.67
C ASP A 141 1.84 9.81 4.55
N MET A 142 2.77 9.27 5.34
CA MET A 142 4.18 9.62 5.30
C MET A 142 4.94 8.74 4.27
N PRO A 143 5.80 9.35 3.43
CA PRO A 143 6.61 8.59 2.48
C PRO A 143 7.56 7.64 3.24
N ASN A 144 7.78 6.45 2.70
CA ASN A 144 8.68 5.43 3.27
C ASN A 144 8.28 4.91 4.66
N VAL A 145 7.13 5.33 5.21
CA VAL A 145 6.66 4.88 6.53
C VAL A 145 5.45 3.95 6.36
N PHE A 146 5.51 2.81 7.03
CA PHE A 146 4.49 1.77 6.99
C PHE A 146 4.05 1.39 8.39
N ASP A 147 2.77 1.10 8.55
CA ASP A 147 2.28 0.36 9.71
C ASP A 147 2.31 -1.13 9.39
N VAL A 148 2.99 -1.90 10.23
CA VAL A 148 3.16 -3.35 10.05
C VAL A 148 2.52 -4.06 11.22
N PHE A 149 1.48 -4.83 10.90
CA PHE A 149 0.82 -5.74 11.83
C PHE A 149 1.40 -7.13 11.60
N VAL A 150 1.98 -7.70 12.64
CA VAL A 150 2.55 -9.05 12.61
C VAL A 150 1.74 -9.95 13.51
N SER A 151 1.29 -11.10 13.00
CA SER A 151 0.81 -12.19 13.83
C SER A 151 1.82 -13.33 13.77
N VAL A 152 2.33 -13.73 14.93
CA VAL A 152 3.24 -14.86 15.10
C VAL A 152 2.43 -16.03 15.67
N TYR A 153 2.33 -17.11 14.90
CA TYR A 153 1.64 -18.35 15.26
C TYR A 153 2.67 -19.39 15.63
N GLY A 154 2.53 -19.98 16.82
CA GLY A 154 3.42 -21.07 17.23
C GLY A 154 3.00 -21.69 18.54
N LYS A 155 3.72 -22.74 18.93
CA LYS A 155 3.51 -23.43 20.20
C LYS A 155 4.84 -23.86 20.80
N GLN A 156 4.89 -23.89 22.13
CA GLN A 156 5.97 -24.59 22.83
C GLN A 156 5.59 -26.07 23.00
N PRO A 157 6.58 -26.98 23.16
CA PRO A 157 6.29 -28.38 23.45
C PRO A 157 5.42 -28.52 24.71
N GLY A 158 4.26 -29.17 24.56
CA GLY A 158 3.30 -29.38 25.66
C GLY A 158 2.33 -28.22 25.90
N GLU A 159 2.33 -27.18 25.07
CA GLU A 159 1.38 -26.07 25.13
C GLU A 159 0.42 -26.06 23.93
N ASP A 160 -0.74 -25.41 24.11
CA ASP A 160 -1.64 -25.03 23.02
C ASP A 160 -0.94 -24.05 22.06
N GLU A 161 -1.40 -24.01 20.80
CA GLU A 161 -1.01 -22.97 19.85
C GLU A 161 -1.43 -21.59 20.36
N LYS A 162 -0.56 -20.62 20.13
CA LYS A 162 -0.71 -19.23 20.57
C LYS A 162 -0.46 -18.30 19.39
N VAL A 163 -1.22 -17.20 19.38
CA VAL A 163 -0.97 -16.07 18.47
C VAL A 163 -0.48 -14.88 19.28
N ILE A 164 0.68 -14.35 18.91
CA ILE A 164 1.17 -13.05 19.42
C ILE A 164 1.03 -12.03 18.29
N LYS A 165 0.44 -10.88 18.62
CA LYS A 165 0.23 -9.79 17.67
C LYS A 165 1.12 -8.61 18.03
N TYR A 166 1.80 -8.07 17.03
CA TYR A 166 2.61 -6.86 17.12
C TYR A 166 2.08 -5.79 16.19
N GLU A 167 2.09 -4.55 16.66
CA GLU A 167 1.76 -3.36 15.87
C GLU A 167 3.00 -2.48 15.83
N LEU A 168 3.57 -2.32 14.64
CA LEU A 168 4.86 -1.67 14.43
C LEU A 168 4.69 -0.53 13.43
N THR A 169 5.52 0.49 13.56
CA THR A 169 5.75 1.48 12.50
C THR A 169 7.17 1.31 12.01
N VAL A 170 7.32 1.24 10.69
CA VAL A 170 8.60 1.01 10.03
C VAL A 170 8.87 2.17 9.08
N ASP A 171 9.98 2.85 9.30
CA ASP A 171 10.56 3.80 8.36
C ASP A 171 11.69 3.10 7.60
N VAL A 172 11.45 2.82 6.31
CA VAL A 172 12.40 2.09 5.47
C VAL A 172 13.56 2.95 4.96
N GLU A 173 13.47 4.27 5.09
CA GLU A 173 14.56 5.19 4.72
C GLU A 173 15.60 5.23 5.84
N THR A 174 15.14 5.32 7.09
CA THR A 174 16.04 5.31 8.26
C THR A 174 16.34 3.91 8.79
N ASN A 175 15.69 2.88 8.26
CA ASN A 175 15.73 1.50 8.77
C ASN A 175 15.28 1.39 10.24
N THR A 176 14.35 2.24 10.65
CA THR A 176 13.85 2.28 12.04
C THR A 176 12.57 1.47 12.17
N VAL A 177 12.49 0.65 13.20
CA VAL A 177 11.26 -0.05 13.61
C VAL A 177 10.87 0.42 15.00
N THR A 178 9.63 0.88 15.16
CA THR A 178 9.08 1.33 16.44
C THR A 178 7.85 0.52 16.77
N GLN A 179 7.81 -0.11 17.94
CA GLN A 179 6.63 -0.81 18.41
C GLN A 179 5.61 0.20 18.97
N LYS A 180 4.39 0.20 18.43
CA LYS A 180 3.30 1.10 18.85
C LYS A 180 2.63 0.64 20.15
N ASN A 181 2.49 -0.67 20.32
CA ASN A 181 1.82 -1.28 21.47
C ASN A 181 2.64 -2.46 22.02
N ASP A 182 2.95 -2.43 23.32
CA ASP A 182 3.64 -3.53 24.03
C ASP A 182 2.68 -4.59 24.60
N THR A 183 1.40 -4.53 24.20
CA THR A 183 0.40 -5.46 24.73
C THR A 183 0.52 -6.81 24.02
N HIS A 184 1.29 -7.70 24.61
CA HIS A 184 1.35 -9.12 24.26
C HIS A 184 0.00 -9.80 24.53
N LYS A 185 -0.97 -9.63 23.63
CA LYS A 185 -2.23 -10.36 23.72
C LYS A 185 -2.02 -11.76 23.16
N VAL A 186 -1.71 -12.70 24.04
CA VAL A 186 -1.78 -14.12 23.74
C VAL A 186 -3.25 -14.47 23.57
N THR A 187 -3.64 -14.85 22.37
CA THR A 187 -4.99 -15.31 22.06
C THR A 187 -4.93 -16.76 21.61
N LYS A 188 -5.96 -17.54 21.96
CA LYS A 188 -6.15 -18.87 21.35
C LYS A 188 -6.52 -18.66 19.88
N PRO A 189 -6.08 -19.54 18.97
CA PRO A 189 -6.58 -19.53 17.59
C PRO A 189 -8.11 -19.66 17.60
N ASP A 190 -8.78 -18.83 16.80
CA ASP A 190 -10.23 -18.92 16.57
C ASP A 190 -10.59 -20.16 15.73
#